data_AF-A0A392N803-F1
#
_entry.id   AF-A0A392N803-F1
#
_cell.length_a   1.000
_cell.length_b   1.000
_cell.length_c   1.000
_cell.angle_alpha   90.00
_cell.angle_beta   90.00
_cell.angle_gamma   90.00
#
_symmetry.space_group_name_H-M   'P 1'
#
loop_
_entity.id
_entity.type
_entity.pdbx_description
1 polymer ?
#
loop_
_entity_poly.entity_id
_entity_poly.type
_entity_poly.pdbx_seq_one_letter_code
_entity_poly.pdbx_strand_id
1 'polypeptide(L)'
;LPRLYNIYKEMGIVTSFQNMLDNIFIPLFEVTVDPDSHPQLHVFLKQVVGLDLVDDESKPERRPTKHMPTPAQWTNVFNPAYSYYVYYCYANLYTLNKVTA
;
A
#
# COMPACT_ATOMS: atom_id res chain seq x y z
N LEU A 1 -1.81 -1.83 8.14
CA LEU A 1 -0.64 -1.83 7.25
C LEU A 1 0.43 -0.95 7.87
N PRO A 2 1.55 -1.55 8.32
CA PRO A 2 2.63 -0.80 8.95
C PRO A 2 3.42 0.01 7.90
N ARG A 3 3.69 1.30 8.17
CA ARG A 3 4.42 2.20 7.25
C ARG A 3 5.94 1.99 7.34
N LEU A 4 6.40 0.77 7.06
CA LEU A 4 7.80 0.33 7.28
C LEU A 4 8.58 0.09 5.98
N TYR A 5 8.36 0.91 4.94
CA TYR A 5 9.02 0.70 3.64
C TYR A 5 10.55 0.70 3.77
N ASN A 6 11.12 1.60 4.57
CA ASN A 6 12.55 1.69 4.79
C ASN A 6 13.15 0.38 5.33
N ILE A 7 12.46 -0.28 6.26
CA ILE A 7 12.91 -1.57 6.82
C ILE A 7 12.89 -2.64 5.73
N TYR A 8 11.78 -2.79 5.00
CA TYR A 8 11.68 -3.77 3.92
C TYR A 8 12.67 -3.51 2.78
N LYS A 9 12.99 -2.23 2.53
CA LYS A 9 13.96 -1.80 1.53
C LYS A 9 15.39 -2.13 1.95
N GLU A 10 15.76 -1.89 3.21
CA GLU A 10 17.06 -2.27 3.76
C GLU A 10 17.27 -3.79 3.79
N MET A 11 16.20 -4.54 4.06
CA MET A 11 16.22 -6.01 3.99
C MET A 11 16.28 -6.56 2.55
N GLY A 12 16.15 -5.71 1.53
CA GLY A 12 16.10 -6.13 0.13
C GLY A 12 14.83 -6.88 -0.29
N ILE A 13 13.78 -6.85 0.54
CA ILE A 13 12.48 -7.49 0.26
C ILE A 13 11.70 -6.70 -0.80
N VAL A 14 11.84 -5.37 -0.80
CA VAL A 14 11.22 -4.49 -1.79
C VAL A 14 12.27 -3.61 -2.46
N THR A 15 12.09 -3.31 -3.74
CA THR A 15 13.02 -2.47 -4.51
C THR A 15 12.52 -1.05 -4.74
N SER A 16 11.21 -0.84 -4.64
CA SER A 16 10.55 0.46 -4.75
C SER A 16 9.28 0.50 -3.89
N PHE A 17 8.75 1.70 -3.65
CA PHE A 17 7.46 1.83 -2.97
C PHE A 17 6.32 1.16 -3.74
N GLN A 18 6.42 1.12 -5.09
CA GLN A 18 5.45 0.39 -5.92
C GLN A 18 5.36 -1.08 -5.54
N ASN A 19 6.48 -1.76 -5.25
CA ASN A 19 6.43 -3.17 -4.86
C ASN A 19 5.64 -3.38 -3.55
N MET A 20 5.72 -2.43 -2.62
CA MET A 20 4.91 -2.49 -1.41
C MET A 20 3.42 -2.35 -1.72
N LEU A 21 3.04 -1.44 -2.61
CA LEU A 21 1.66 -1.29 -3.07
C LEU A 21 1.17 -2.54 -3.82
N ASP A 22 2.00 -3.08 -4.72
CA ASP A 22 1.70 -4.28 -5.51
C ASP A 22 1.39 -5.47 -4.60
N ASN A 23 2.26 -5.72 -3.61
CA ASN A 23 2.11 -6.80 -2.65
C ASN A 23 0.84 -6.68 -1.79
N ILE A 24 0.29 -5.48 -1.63
CA ILE A 24 -0.93 -5.23 -0.86
C ILE A 24 -2.16 -5.33 -1.76
N PHE A 25 -2.15 -4.62 -2.89
CA PHE A 25 -3.36 -4.35 -3.66
C PHE A 25 -3.57 -5.32 -4.83
N ILE A 26 -2.54 -5.87 -5.47
CA ILE A 26 -2.73 -6.79 -6.59
C ILE A 26 -3.54 -8.03 -6.16
N PRO A 27 -3.20 -8.74 -5.06
CA PRO A 27 -3.99 -9.89 -4.63
C PRO A 27 -5.44 -9.52 -4.30
N LEU A 28 -5.67 -8.30 -3.79
CA LEU A 28 -7.01 -7.80 -3.51
C LEU A 28 -7.80 -7.52 -4.80
N PHE A 29 -7.16 -6.99 -5.83
CA PHE A 29 -7.80 -6.80 -7.14
C PHE A 29 -8.10 -8.13 -7.81
N GLU A 30 -7.14 -9.07 -7.82
CA GLU A 30 -7.30 -10.39 -8.42
C GLU A 30 -8.48 -11.14 -7.81
N VAL A 31 -8.57 -11.20 -6.48
CA VAL A 31 -9.69 -11.88 -5.78
C VAL A 31 -11.03 -11.15 -5.93
N THR A 32 -11.01 -9.84 -6.16
CA THR A 32 -12.23 -9.05 -6.41
C THR A 32 -12.79 -9.33 -7.79
N VAL A 33 -11.92 -9.50 -8.79
CA VAL A 33 -12.32 -9.82 -10.18
C VAL A 33 -12.71 -11.29 -10.32
N ASP A 34 -11.93 -12.18 -9.70
CA ASP A 34 -12.14 -13.63 -9.73
C ASP A 34 -12.02 -14.21 -8.30
N PRO A 35 -13.14 -14.48 -7.61
CA PRO A 35 -13.13 -15.09 -6.28
C PRO A 35 -12.40 -16.44 -6.20
N ASP A 36 -12.31 -17.18 -7.30
CA ASP A 36 -11.66 -18.50 -7.34
C ASP A 36 -10.13 -18.40 -7.43
N SER A 37 -9.59 -17.22 -7.78
CA SER A 37 -8.15 -16.97 -7.77
C SER A 37 -7.55 -17.10 -6.36
N HIS A 38 -8.30 -16.68 -5.33
CA HIS A 38 -7.89 -16.72 -3.93
C HIS A 38 -9.09 -17.02 -3.00
N PRO A 39 -9.60 -18.27 -2.96
CA PRO A 39 -10.86 -18.59 -2.30
C PRO A 39 -10.88 -18.27 -0.79
N GLN A 40 -9.75 -18.53 -0.10
CA GLN A 40 -9.63 -18.23 1.33
C GLN A 40 -9.59 -16.72 1.60
N LEU A 41 -8.92 -15.95 0.74
CA LEU A 41 -8.86 -14.50 0.83
C LEU A 41 -10.25 -13.89 0.56
N HIS A 42 -10.98 -14.42 -0.43
CA HIS A 42 -12.35 -13.98 -0.73
C HIS A 42 -13.26 -14.10 0.50
N VAL A 43 -13.23 -15.26 1.17
CA VAL A 43 -14.03 -15.47 2.38
C VAL A 43 -13.59 -14.55 3.52
N PHE A 44 -12.28 -14.38 3.71
CA PHE A 44 -11.74 -13.48 4.72
C PHE A 44 -12.18 -12.03 4.49
N LEU A 45 -12.13 -11.54 3.25
CA LEU A 45 -12.49 -10.15 2.92
C LEU A 45 -13.96 -9.82 3.19
N LYS A 46 -14.87 -10.80 3.24
CA LYS A 46 -16.26 -10.57 3.68
C LYS A 46 -16.39 -10.09 5.12
N GLN A 47 -15.36 -10.32 5.94
CA GLN A 47 -15.31 -9.88 7.34
C GLN A 47 -14.49 -8.60 7.53
N VAL A 48 -13.76 -8.15 6.50
CA VAL A 48 -12.91 -6.97 6.57
C VAL A 48 -13.75 -5.72 6.28
N VAL A 49 -13.74 -4.77 7.22
CA VAL A 49 -14.52 -3.52 7.11
C VAL A 49 -13.66 -2.28 6.88
N GLY A 50 -12.34 -2.40 6.99
CA GLY A 50 -11.42 -1.28 6.83
C GLY A 50 -9.97 -1.70 6.82
N LEU A 51 -9.13 -0.81 6.28
CA LEU A 51 -7.67 -0.91 6.32
C LEU A 51 -7.13 0.27 7.12
N ASP A 52 -6.33 -0.04 8.13
CA ASP A 52 -5.69 0.95 8.98
C ASP A 52 -4.21 1.10 8.61
N LEU A 53 -3.67 2.32 8.61
CA LEU A 53 -2.26 2.62 8.33
C LEU A 53 -1.58 3.08 9.61
N VAL A 54 -0.55 2.38 10.08
CA VAL A 54 0.05 2.60 11.41
C VAL A 54 1.57 2.76 11.34
N ASP A 55 2.13 3.64 12.15
CA ASP A 55 3.56 3.72 12.53
C ASP A 55 3.65 4.62 13.78
N ASP A 56 4.85 5.06 14.17
CA ASP A 56 5.07 6.06 15.20
C ASP A 56 4.97 7.49 14.61
N GLU A 57 3.86 8.17 14.87
CA GLU A 57 3.59 9.53 14.40
C GLU A 57 4.50 10.60 15.01
N SER A 58 5.31 10.27 16.02
CA SER A 58 6.30 11.21 16.58
C SER A 58 7.57 11.33 15.74
N LYS A 59 7.81 10.38 14.82
CA LYS A 59 8.99 10.40 13.94
C LYS A 59 8.94 11.60 12.99
N PRO A 60 10.03 12.37 12.87
CA PRO A 60 10.07 13.48 11.93
C PRO A 60 10.03 12.98 10.48
N GLU A 61 9.13 13.54 9.69
CA GLU A 61 9.00 13.23 8.26
C GLU A 61 9.33 14.45 7.40
N ARG A 62 9.86 14.21 6.20
CA ARG A 62 10.04 15.28 5.21
C ARG A 62 8.68 15.67 4.64
N ARG A 63 8.38 16.96 4.60
CA ARG A 63 7.13 17.44 3.98
C ARG A 63 7.11 17.08 2.49
N PRO A 64 5.99 16.54 1.98
CA PRO A 64 5.78 16.36 0.54
C PRO A 64 6.01 17.66 -0.23
N THR A 65 6.55 17.53 -1.44
CA THR A 65 6.61 18.63 -2.41
C THR A 65 5.75 18.29 -3.63
N LYS A 66 5.43 19.29 -4.46
CA LYS A 66 4.67 19.09 -5.71
C LYS A 66 5.37 18.12 -6.68
N HIS A 67 6.68 17.94 -6.55
CA HIS A 67 7.51 17.14 -7.45
C HIS A 67 7.99 15.83 -6.79
N MET A 68 7.16 15.22 -5.94
CA MET A 68 7.48 13.89 -5.44
C MET A 68 7.54 12.87 -6.58
N PRO A 69 8.52 11.95 -6.57
CA PRO A 69 8.60 10.89 -7.57
C PRO A 69 7.39 9.96 -7.45
N THR A 70 7.11 9.20 -8.51
CA THR A 70 6.06 8.17 -8.48
C THR A 70 6.48 6.97 -7.59
N PRO A 71 5.55 6.06 -7.20
CA PRO A 71 5.88 4.92 -6.35
C PRO A 71 6.98 4.03 -6.93
N ALA A 72 6.98 3.85 -8.26
CA ALA A 72 7.98 3.06 -8.96
C ALA A 72 9.36 3.75 -8.97
N GLN A 73 9.37 5.08 -8.96
CA GLN A 73 10.59 5.88 -8.89
C GLN A 73 11.09 6.10 -7.46
N TRP A 74 10.26 5.84 -6.44
CA TRP A 74 10.69 5.87 -5.04
C TRP A 74 11.51 4.62 -4.71
N THR A 75 12.80 4.66 -5.06
CA THR A 75 13.76 3.54 -4.89
C THR A 75 14.82 3.83 -3.83
N ASN A 76 14.80 5.01 -3.23
CA ASN A 76 15.70 5.37 -2.14
C ASN A 76 15.34 4.60 -0.85
N VAL A 77 16.24 4.64 0.15
CA VAL A 77 16.08 3.92 1.43
C VAL A 77 15.17 4.61 2.43
N PHE A 78 14.79 5.88 2.19
CA PHE A 78 13.99 6.64 3.13
C PHE A 78 12.52 6.25 3.06
N ASN A 79 11.85 6.32 4.20
CA ASN A 79 10.42 6.14 4.27
C ASN A 79 9.70 7.30 3.55
N PRO A 80 8.71 7.03 2.69
CA PRO A 80 7.82 8.08 2.20
C PRO A 80 7.09 8.77 3.36
N ALA A 81 6.73 10.04 3.18
CA ALA A 81 5.92 10.76 4.16
C ALA A 81 4.51 10.13 4.31
N TYR A 82 3.88 10.31 5.47
CA TYR A 82 2.55 9.81 5.79
C TYR A 82 1.52 10.12 4.70
N SER A 83 1.47 11.36 4.25
CA SER A 83 0.52 11.79 3.21
C SER A 83 0.75 11.10 1.87
N TYR A 84 1.99 10.71 1.56
CA TYR A 84 2.30 9.92 0.36
C TYR A 84 1.75 8.50 0.48
N TYR A 85 1.94 7.85 1.65
CA TYR A 85 1.30 6.57 1.96
C TYR A 85 -0.21 6.63 1.82
N VAL A 86 -0.83 7.59 2.51
CA VAL A 86 -2.30 7.73 2.51
C VAL A 86 -2.82 7.97 1.10
N TYR A 87 -2.18 8.83 0.30
CA TYR A 87 -2.62 9.12 -1.06
C TYR A 87 -2.69 7.86 -1.92
N TYR A 88 -1.60 7.09 -2.01
CA TYR A 88 -1.57 5.89 -2.87
C TYR A 88 -2.39 4.74 -2.30
N CYS A 89 -2.43 4.55 -0.98
CA CYS A 89 -3.31 3.57 -0.36
C CYS A 89 -4.79 3.92 -0.58
N TYR A 90 -5.16 5.20 -0.43
CA TYR A 90 -6.52 5.68 -0.70
C TYR A 90 -6.89 5.50 -2.17
N ALA A 91 -6.03 5.89 -3.11
CA ALA A 91 -6.31 5.78 -4.54
C ALA A 91 -6.55 4.32 -4.97
N ASN A 92 -5.74 3.38 -4.46
CA ASN A 92 -5.93 1.96 -4.72
C ASN A 92 -7.19 1.42 -4.03
N LEU A 93 -7.41 1.73 -2.75
CA LEU A 93 -8.58 1.28 -2.00
C LEU A 93 -9.89 1.82 -2.60
N TYR A 94 -9.91 3.09 -3.03
CA TYR A 94 -11.04 3.70 -3.70
C TYR A 94 -11.36 2.97 -5.01
N THR A 95 -10.34 2.72 -5.83
CA THR A 95 -10.51 2.00 -7.10
C THR A 95 -10.98 0.57 -6.85
N LEU A 96 -10.40 -0.14 -5.88
CA LEU A 96 -10.81 -1.48 -5.48
C LEU A 96 -12.29 -1.51 -5.10
N ASN A 97 -12.71 -0.62 -4.18
CA ASN A 97 -14.11 -0.54 -3.73
C ASN A 97 -15.08 -0.15 -4.84
N LYS A 98 -14.62 0.54 -5.89
CA LYS A 98 -15.43 0.85 -7.07
C LYS A 98 -15.63 -0.34 -8.01
N VAL A 99 -14.74 -1.33 -7.98
CA VAL A 99 -14.88 -2.58 -8.74
C VAL A 99 -15.79 -3.57 -8.00
N THR A 100 -15.84 -3.49 -6.66
CA THR A 100 -16.67 -4.37 -5.82
C THR A 100 -18.14 -3.92 -5.70
N ALA A 101 -18.46 -2.68 -6.09
CA ALA A 101 -19.80 -2.07 -6.00
C ALA A 101 -20.56 -2.16 -7.33
#